data_AF-A0A1F5A6Y8-F1
#
_entry.id   AF-A0A1F5A6Y8-F1
#
_cell.length_a   1.000
_cell.length_b   1.000
_cell.length_c   1.000
_cell.angle_alpha   90.00
_cell.angle_beta   90.00
_cell.angle_gamma   90.00
#
_symmetry.space_group_name_H-M   'P 1'
#
loop_
_entity.id
_entity.type
_entity.pdbx_description
1 polymer ?
#
loop_
_entity_poly.entity_id
_entity_poly.type
_entity_poly.pdbx_seq_one_letter_code
_entity_poly.pdbx_strand_id
1 'polypeptide(L)'
;MKKIVSVFALMSCLIPAGSLAASEAVWEVHVTSDLPTATFILPDPLPKPEPLLSLSEDVFAPPALRLSIPPGLPAFRPPVRSGKALFDANLVLMVGLNIADYISTREALKYPGLGETNPLMKPFVKSPLAFAAIKAGTTALTYWSMKSIFKRNKTVAWVMTTASNVLLSYVVANNVRLIQGARAR
;
A
#
# COMPACT_ATOMS: atom_id res chain seq x y z
N MET A 1 -11.60 6.58 -30.59
CA MET A 1 -10.54 6.18 -29.62
C MET A 1 -11.05 5.61 -28.28
N LYS A 2 -12.34 5.72 -27.94
CA LYS A 2 -12.89 5.15 -26.68
C LYS A 2 -12.94 3.61 -26.67
N LYS A 3 -13.11 2.96 -27.84
CA LYS A 3 -13.25 1.50 -27.96
C LYS A 3 -11.96 0.70 -27.67
N ILE A 4 -10.78 1.29 -27.91
CA ILE A 4 -9.48 0.60 -27.68
C ILE A 4 -9.18 0.52 -26.17
N VAL A 5 -9.61 1.50 -25.38
CA VAL A 5 -9.39 1.50 -23.92
C VAL A 5 -10.22 0.41 -23.22
N SER A 6 -11.42 0.10 -23.73
CA SER A 6 -12.28 -0.93 -23.16
C SER A 6 -11.77 -2.36 -23.39
N VAL A 7 -11.01 -2.63 -24.46
CA VAL A 7 -10.44 -3.96 -24.72
C VAL A 7 -9.26 -4.25 -23.80
N PHE A 8 -8.46 -3.24 -23.44
CA PHE A 8 -7.31 -3.42 -22.55
C PHE A 8 -7.69 -3.56 -21.07
N ALA A 9 -8.79 -2.95 -20.62
CA ALA A 9 -9.30 -3.17 -19.26
C ALA A 9 -9.86 -4.58 -19.04
N LEU A 10 -10.36 -5.22 -20.11
CA LEU A 10 -10.91 -6.57 -20.04
C LEU A 10 -9.79 -7.64 -19.99
N MET A 11 -8.66 -7.41 -20.66
CA MET A 11 -7.54 -8.35 -20.68
C MET A 11 -6.73 -8.40 -19.37
N SER A 12 -6.80 -7.37 -18.53
CA SER A 12 -6.23 -7.39 -17.17
C SER A 12 -7.15 -8.00 -16.11
N CYS A 13 -8.41 -8.35 -16.43
CA CYS A 13 -9.38 -8.90 -15.48
C CYS A 13 -9.60 -10.41 -15.58
N LEU A 14 -8.93 -11.11 -16.48
CA LEU A 14 -9.10 -12.57 -16.66
C LEU A 14 -7.97 -13.34 -15.98
N ILE A 15 -7.95 -13.29 -14.65
CA ILE A 15 -7.37 -14.36 -13.84
C ILE A 15 -8.55 -15.08 -13.19
N PRO A 16 -8.71 -16.40 -13.37
CA PRO A 16 -9.76 -17.13 -12.69
C PRO A 16 -9.59 -16.94 -11.19
N ALA A 17 -10.68 -16.50 -10.54
CA ALA A 17 -10.82 -16.49 -9.10
C ALA A 17 -10.56 -17.92 -8.57
N GLY A 18 -9.31 -18.20 -8.19
CA GLY A 18 -9.00 -19.32 -7.32
C GLY A 18 -9.72 -19.04 -6.00
N SER A 19 -10.58 -19.96 -5.60
CA SER A 19 -11.40 -19.95 -4.40
C SER A 19 -10.82 -19.09 -3.27
N LEU A 20 -11.47 -17.95 -3.03
CA LEU A 20 -11.42 -17.25 -1.74
C LEU A 20 -12.18 -18.10 -0.71
N ALA A 21 -11.63 -19.26 -0.40
CA ALA A 21 -12.10 -20.11 0.69
C ALA A 21 -11.01 -20.12 1.76
N ALA A 22 -11.34 -19.46 2.87
CA ALA A 22 -10.74 -19.60 4.19
C ALA A 22 -9.26 -19.22 4.34
N SER A 23 -9.03 -17.98 4.75
CA SER A 23 -8.43 -17.75 6.06
C SER A 23 -8.84 -16.37 6.52
N GLU A 24 -9.74 -16.32 7.50
CA GLU A 24 -10.02 -15.13 8.29
C GLU A 24 -8.73 -14.76 9.03
N ALA A 25 -7.84 -14.05 8.37
CA ALA A 25 -6.76 -13.35 9.06
C ALA A 25 -7.38 -12.08 9.66
N VAL A 26 -8.08 -12.29 10.78
CA VAL A 26 -8.47 -11.26 11.73
C VAL A 26 -7.18 -10.66 12.27
N TRP A 27 -6.73 -9.57 11.65
CA TRP A 27 -5.66 -8.74 12.20
C TRP A 27 -6.28 -7.79 13.23
N GLU A 28 -6.83 -8.35 14.30
CA GLU A 28 -7.07 -7.57 15.51
C GLU A 28 -5.73 -7.41 16.21
N VAL A 29 -5.04 -6.33 15.87
CA VAL A 29 -3.98 -5.80 16.72
C VAL A 29 -4.68 -5.29 17.98
N HIS A 30 -4.81 -6.17 18.97
CA HIS A 30 -5.14 -5.81 20.33
C HIS A 30 -3.99 -4.95 20.88
N VAL A 31 -4.11 -3.64 20.71
CA VAL A 31 -3.33 -2.69 21.50
C VAL A 31 -3.99 -2.65 22.88
N THR A 32 -3.48 -3.45 23.82
CA THR A 32 -3.75 -3.26 25.25
C THR A 32 -3.19 -1.89 25.64
N SER A 33 -4.07 -0.89 25.59
CA SER A 33 -3.77 0.44 26.14
C SER A 33 -3.96 0.36 27.64
N ASP A 34 -2.88 0.07 28.37
CA ASP A 34 -2.82 0.20 29.83
C ASP A 34 -2.72 1.70 30.21
N LEU A 35 -3.70 2.50 29.80
CA LEU A 35 -3.83 3.85 30.30
C LEU A 35 -4.47 3.78 31.69
N PRO A 36 -3.78 4.21 32.77
CA PRO A 36 -4.40 4.29 34.07
C PRO A 36 -5.59 5.23 33.99
N THR A 37 -6.76 4.74 34.39
CA THR A 37 -7.97 5.55 34.54
C THR A 37 -7.66 6.61 35.59
N ALA A 38 -7.52 7.86 35.17
CA ALA A 38 -7.36 8.97 36.09
C ALA A 38 -8.68 9.17 36.86
N THR A 39 -8.75 8.64 38.07
CA THR A 39 -9.84 8.90 39.01
C THR A 39 -9.73 10.36 39.45
N PHE A 40 -10.49 11.24 38.80
CA PHE A 40 -10.56 12.64 39.18
C PHE A 40 -11.39 12.76 40.46
N ILE A 41 -10.71 12.78 41.61
CA ILE A 41 -11.34 13.11 42.89
C ILE A 41 -11.47 14.62 42.93
N LEU A 42 -12.72 15.12 42.91
CA LEU A 42 -13.01 16.52 43.15
C LEU A 42 -12.63 16.84 44.61
N PRO A 43 -11.74 17.82 44.90
CA PRO A 43 -11.57 18.30 46.26
C PRO A 43 -12.84 19.02 46.74
N ASP A 44 -13.08 18.94 48.05
CA ASP A 44 -14.23 19.48 48.77
C ASP A 44 -14.61 20.93 48.41
N PRO A 45 -15.89 21.32 48.55
CA PRO A 45 -16.32 22.68 48.28
C PRO A 45 -15.60 23.69 49.20
N LEU A 46 -15.09 24.74 48.57
CA LEU A 46 -14.34 25.83 49.18
C LEU A 46 -15.01 26.41 50.45
N PRO A 47 -14.24 26.73 51.50
CA PRO A 47 -14.77 27.43 52.66
C PRO A 47 -15.30 28.82 52.29
N LYS A 48 -16.39 29.18 52.97
CA LYS A 48 -17.16 30.42 52.80
C LYS A 48 -16.27 31.66 52.98
N PRO A 49 -16.34 32.68 52.11
CA PRO A 49 -15.43 33.82 52.18
C PRO A 49 -15.72 34.68 53.42
N GLU A 50 -14.69 34.87 54.25
CA GLU A 50 -14.64 35.93 55.25
C GLU A 50 -14.58 37.31 54.58
N PRO A 51 -15.12 38.37 55.21
CA PRO A 51 -15.04 39.72 54.68
C PRO A 51 -13.59 40.23 54.83
N LEU A 52 -12.82 40.11 53.74
CA LEU A 52 -11.48 40.69 53.66
C LEU A 52 -11.58 42.22 53.68
N LEU A 53 -10.94 42.80 54.69
CA LEU A 53 -10.62 44.21 54.78
C LEU A 53 -10.00 44.68 53.47
N SER A 54 -10.59 45.73 52.88
CA SER A 54 -10.15 46.36 51.64
C SER A 54 -8.76 46.98 51.80
N LEU A 55 -7.73 46.18 51.61
CA LEU A 55 -6.41 46.65 51.22
C LEU A 55 -6.49 46.95 49.73
N SER A 56 -6.46 48.24 49.38
CA SER A 56 -6.29 48.70 48.01
C SER A 56 -4.92 48.23 47.51
N GLU A 57 -4.91 47.05 46.92
CA GLU A 57 -3.77 46.49 46.22
C GLU A 57 -3.84 47.06 44.79
N ASP A 58 -2.91 47.97 44.47
CA ASP A 58 -2.67 48.42 43.09
C ASP A 58 -2.19 47.20 42.29
N VAL A 59 -3.14 46.46 41.72
CA VAL A 59 -2.89 45.31 40.86
C VAL A 59 -2.32 45.83 39.55
N PHE A 60 -1.00 45.82 39.45
CA PHE A 60 -0.31 45.93 38.17
C PHE A 60 -0.66 44.69 37.35
N ALA A 61 -1.66 44.80 36.47
CA ALA A 61 -2.09 43.69 35.63
C ALA A 61 -0.89 43.19 34.80
N PRO A 62 -0.49 41.90 34.91
CA PRO A 62 0.56 41.37 34.06
C PRO A 62 0.11 41.47 32.60
N PRO A 63 1.00 41.84 31.66
CA PRO A 63 0.64 41.90 30.26
C PRO A 63 0.15 40.52 29.82
N ALA A 64 -1.08 40.45 29.31
CA ALA A 64 -1.66 39.22 28.83
C ALA A 64 -0.73 38.57 27.79
N LEU A 65 -0.22 37.38 28.10
CA LEU A 65 0.52 36.54 27.17
C LEU A 65 -0.41 36.19 26.00
N ARG A 66 -0.34 36.98 24.93
CA ARG A 66 -1.04 36.70 23.69
C ARG A 66 -0.30 35.58 22.98
N LEU A 67 -0.80 34.35 23.11
CA LEU A 67 -0.36 33.23 22.29
C LEU A 67 -0.75 33.50 20.84
N SER A 68 0.12 34.18 20.09
CA SER A 68 -0.04 34.36 18.65
C SER A 68 0.27 33.04 17.97
N ILE A 69 -0.74 32.22 17.73
CA ILE A 69 -0.61 31.05 16.85
C ILE A 69 -0.32 31.61 15.46
N PRO A 70 0.88 31.39 14.88
CA PRO A 70 1.18 31.90 13.56
C PRO A 70 0.17 31.33 12.56
N PRO A 71 -0.42 32.18 11.70
CA PRO A 71 -1.39 31.71 10.72
C PRO A 71 -0.68 30.89 9.66
N GLY A 72 -0.79 29.57 9.77
CA GLY A 72 -0.42 28.61 8.73
C GLY A 72 0.83 27.81 9.02
N LEU A 73 0.65 26.54 9.36
CA LEU A 73 1.69 25.53 9.17
C LEU A 73 2.10 25.55 7.68
N PRO A 74 3.41 25.45 7.37
CA PRO A 74 3.86 25.38 5.98
C PRO A 74 3.21 24.17 5.31
N ALA A 75 2.30 24.43 4.37
CA ALA A 75 1.70 23.37 3.58
C ALA A 75 2.79 22.72 2.72
N PHE A 76 3.16 21.48 3.05
CA PHE A 76 4.10 20.71 2.25
C PHE A 76 3.50 20.51 0.85
N ARG A 77 4.01 21.27 -0.12
CA ARG A 77 3.74 21.05 -1.54
C ARG A 77 4.91 20.27 -2.10
N PRO A 78 4.78 18.95 -2.34
CA PRO A 78 5.85 18.21 -2.98
C PRO A 78 6.17 18.86 -4.33
N PRO A 79 7.45 18.99 -4.70
CA PRO A 79 7.80 19.61 -5.96
C PRO A 79 7.17 18.83 -7.11
N VAL A 80 6.71 19.55 -8.14
CA VAL A 80 5.98 19.01 -9.31
C VAL A 80 6.71 17.83 -9.98
N ARG A 81 8.04 17.74 -9.80
CA ARG A 81 8.90 16.69 -10.33
C ARG A 81 8.83 15.36 -9.54
N SER A 82 8.46 15.38 -8.26
CA SER A 82 8.41 14.18 -7.40
C SER A 82 7.39 13.15 -7.89
N GLY A 83 6.23 13.59 -8.39
CA GLY A 83 5.18 12.67 -8.85
C GLY A 83 5.60 11.79 -10.03
N LYS A 84 6.47 12.29 -10.91
CA LYS A 84 7.02 11.48 -12.02
C LYS A 84 8.07 10.49 -11.52
N ALA A 85 8.98 10.92 -10.64
CA ALA A 85 10.03 10.05 -10.10
C ALA A 85 9.43 8.89 -9.30
N LEU A 86 8.44 9.17 -8.46
CA LEU A 86 7.73 8.12 -7.69
C LEU A 86 6.99 7.15 -8.61
N PHE A 87 6.38 7.66 -9.69
CA PHE A 87 5.72 6.79 -10.66
C PHE A 87 6.70 5.92 -11.44
N ASP A 88 7.84 6.49 -11.86
CA ASP A 88 8.91 5.74 -12.52
C ASP A 88 9.46 4.66 -11.57
N ALA A 89 9.64 4.96 -10.28
CA ALA A 89 10.01 3.97 -9.27
C ALA A 89 8.96 2.86 -9.12
N ASN A 90 7.67 3.20 -9.13
CA ASN A 90 6.57 2.23 -9.08
C ASN A 90 6.56 1.31 -10.32
N LEU A 91 6.94 1.83 -11.49
CA LEU A 91 7.13 1.03 -12.71
C LEU A 91 8.36 0.13 -12.63
N VAL A 92 9.48 0.61 -12.07
CA VAL A 92 10.67 -0.23 -11.85
C VAL A 92 10.34 -1.37 -10.89
N LEU A 93 9.58 -1.10 -9.81
CA LEU A 93 9.07 -2.12 -8.91
C LEU A 93 8.20 -3.14 -9.65
N MET A 94 7.30 -2.70 -10.54
CA MET A 94 6.48 -3.59 -11.36
C MET A 94 7.32 -4.53 -12.23
N VAL A 95 8.39 -4.01 -12.84
CA VAL A 95 9.32 -4.84 -13.63
C VAL A 95 10.04 -5.85 -12.74
N GLY A 96 10.55 -5.40 -11.58
CA GLY A 96 11.19 -6.28 -10.60
C GLY A 96 10.28 -7.39 -10.11
N LEU A 97 9.01 -7.08 -9.82
CA LEU A 97 8.00 -8.07 -9.42
C LEU A 97 7.68 -9.08 -10.53
N ASN A 98 7.66 -8.67 -11.80
CA ASN A 98 7.49 -9.61 -12.92
C ASN A 98 8.69 -10.57 -13.05
N ILE A 99 9.91 -10.08 -12.80
CA ILE A 99 11.11 -10.92 -12.77
C ILE A 99 11.04 -11.90 -11.59
N ALA A 100 10.68 -11.43 -10.39
CA ALA A 100 10.51 -12.26 -9.22
C ALA A 100 9.41 -13.33 -9.43
N ASP A 101 8.33 -12.97 -10.10
CA ASP A 101 7.25 -13.89 -10.47
C ASP A 101 7.74 -14.98 -11.44
N TYR A 102 8.53 -14.61 -12.47
CA TYR A 102 9.18 -15.59 -13.35
C TYR A 102 10.10 -16.54 -12.57
N ILE A 103 10.98 -16.01 -11.72
CA ILE A 103 11.93 -16.82 -10.95
C ILE A 103 11.18 -17.74 -9.97
N SER A 104 10.23 -17.20 -9.21
CA SER A 104 9.46 -17.98 -8.23
C SER A 104 8.62 -19.07 -8.88
N THR A 105 7.99 -18.79 -10.03
CA THR A 105 7.26 -19.81 -10.80
C THR A 105 8.21 -20.90 -11.29
N ARG A 106 9.37 -20.52 -11.85
CA ARG A 106 10.38 -21.47 -12.34
C ARG A 106 10.94 -22.35 -11.24
N GLU A 107 11.13 -21.79 -10.05
CA GLU A 107 11.62 -22.53 -8.89
C GLU A 107 10.54 -23.49 -8.36
N ALA A 108 9.29 -23.05 -8.27
CA ALA A 108 8.17 -23.88 -7.83
C ALA A 108 7.99 -25.12 -8.72
N LEU A 109 8.13 -24.97 -10.04
CA LEU A 109 7.99 -26.05 -11.01
C LEU A 109 9.09 -27.13 -10.94
N LYS A 110 10.14 -26.93 -10.15
CA LYS A 110 11.18 -27.96 -9.92
C LYS A 110 10.74 -29.04 -8.93
N TYR A 111 9.75 -28.75 -8.08
CA TYR A 111 9.30 -29.65 -7.03
C TYR A 111 8.15 -30.54 -7.54
N PRO A 112 8.20 -31.87 -7.27
CA PRO A 112 7.13 -32.78 -7.68
C PRO A 112 5.81 -32.42 -6.99
N GLY A 113 4.72 -32.38 -7.75
CA GLY A 113 3.38 -32.02 -7.26
C GLY A 113 3.03 -30.53 -7.29
N LEU A 114 4.00 -29.66 -7.57
CA LEU A 114 3.76 -28.24 -7.85
C LEU A 114 3.72 -28.01 -9.37
N GLY A 115 2.64 -27.40 -9.86
CA GLY A 115 2.40 -27.19 -11.28
C GLY A 115 1.77 -25.83 -11.56
N GLU A 116 1.93 -25.37 -12.81
CA GLU A 116 1.34 -24.12 -13.26
C GLU A 116 -0.19 -24.23 -13.24
N THR A 117 -0.82 -23.42 -12.40
CA THR A 117 -2.29 -23.44 -12.26
C THR A 117 -2.94 -22.68 -13.41
N ASN A 118 -2.26 -21.70 -14.00
CA ASN A 118 -2.81 -20.92 -15.12
C ASN A 118 -2.86 -21.76 -16.41
N PRO A 119 -4.06 -22.12 -16.92
CA PRO A 119 -4.18 -22.96 -18.11
C PRO A 119 -3.57 -22.32 -19.35
N LEU A 120 -3.52 -20.98 -19.43
CA LEU A 120 -2.92 -20.25 -20.55
C LEU A 120 -1.39 -20.33 -20.54
N MET A 121 -0.76 -20.49 -19.38
CA MET A 121 0.70 -20.53 -19.25
C MET A 121 1.26 -21.97 -19.32
N LYS A 122 0.43 -22.99 -19.09
CA LYS A 122 0.81 -24.42 -19.17
C LYS A 122 1.63 -24.84 -20.40
N PRO A 123 1.32 -24.42 -21.65
CA PRO A 123 2.11 -24.85 -22.79
C PRO A 123 3.50 -24.20 -22.82
N PHE A 124 3.64 -23.00 -22.24
CA PHE A 124 4.86 -22.20 -22.33
C PHE A 124 5.85 -22.50 -21.20
N VAL A 125 5.37 -22.89 -20.01
CA VAL A 125 6.24 -23.18 -18.84
C VAL A 125 7.20 -24.35 -19.06
N LYS A 126 6.92 -25.23 -20.03
CA LYS A 126 7.82 -26.34 -20.41
C LYS A 126 9.12 -25.85 -21.06
N SER A 127 9.09 -24.71 -21.73
CA SER A 127 10.27 -24.09 -22.35
C SER A 127 10.66 -22.83 -21.57
N PRO A 128 11.82 -22.84 -20.87
CA PRO A 128 12.27 -21.68 -20.10
C PRO A 128 12.34 -20.41 -20.96
N LEU A 129 12.81 -20.57 -22.21
CA LEU A 129 12.97 -19.46 -23.14
C LEU A 129 11.61 -18.92 -23.63
N ALA A 130 10.66 -19.78 -23.95
CA ALA A 130 9.32 -19.35 -24.36
C ALA A 130 8.59 -18.64 -23.22
N PHE A 131 8.70 -19.18 -22.00
CA PHE A 131 8.13 -18.54 -20.80
C PHE A 131 8.75 -17.17 -20.52
N ALA A 132 10.08 -17.06 -20.62
CA ALA A 132 10.80 -15.80 -20.47
C ALA A 132 10.41 -14.78 -21.56
N ALA A 133 10.31 -15.22 -22.82
CA ALA A 133 9.94 -14.36 -23.94
C ALA A 133 8.53 -13.77 -23.76
N ILE A 134 7.56 -14.60 -23.33
CA ILE A 134 6.20 -14.14 -23.06
C ILE A 134 6.21 -13.16 -21.90
N LYS A 135 6.80 -13.51 -20.75
CA LYS A 135 6.87 -12.63 -19.57
C LYS A 135 7.53 -11.29 -19.91
N ALA A 136 8.66 -11.32 -20.60
CA ALA A 136 9.38 -10.11 -21.04
C ALA A 136 8.52 -9.28 -22.00
N GLY A 137 7.89 -9.91 -22.99
CA GLY A 137 6.99 -9.26 -23.95
C GLY A 137 5.80 -8.58 -23.26
N THR A 138 5.09 -9.29 -22.38
CA THR A 138 3.98 -8.72 -21.60
C THR A 138 4.45 -7.63 -20.65
N THR A 139 5.62 -7.76 -20.04
CA THR A 139 6.18 -6.74 -19.13
C THR A 139 6.51 -5.46 -19.89
N ALA A 140 7.18 -5.57 -21.04
CA ALA A 140 7.51 -4.42 -21.89
C ALA A 140 6.25 -3.73 -22.42
N LEU A 141 5.26 -4.51 -22.87
CA LEU A 141 3.97 -3.99 -23.34
C LEU A 141 3.23 -3.25 -22.20
N THR A 142 3.20 -3.84 -21.01
CA THR A 142 2.55 -3.25 -19.83
C THR A 142 3.25 -1.96 -19.41
N TYR A 143 4.58 -1.97 -19.35
CA TYR A 143 5.39 -0.78 -19.03
C TYR A 143 5.12 0.37 -20.01
N TRP A 144 5.14 0.09 -21.32
CA TRP A 144 4.87 1.11 -22.33
C TRP A 144 3.43 1.62 -22.26
N SER A 145 2.47 0.71 -22.08
CA SER A 145 1.05 1.05 -21.92
C SER A 145 0.82 1.95 -20.72
N MET A 146 1.43 1.61 -19.58
CA MET A 146 1.28 2.39 -18.35
C MET A 146 1.91 3.78 -18.47
N LYS A 147 3.05 3.90 -19.15
CA LYS A 147 3.67 5.20 -19.47
C LYS A 147 2.79 6.04 -20.40
N SER A 148 2.11 5.40 -21.36
CA SER A 148 1.14 6.04 -22.25
C SER A 148 -0.10 6.52 -21.48
N ILE A 149 -0.62 5.70 -20.57
CA ILE A 149 -1.75 6.06 -19.70
C ILE A 149 -1.35 7.21 -18.77
N PHE A 150 -0.16 7.19 -18.17
CA PHE A 150 0.30 8.25 -17.26
C PHE A 150 0.36 9.63 -17.93
N LYS A 151 0.72 9.68 -19.22
CA LYS A 151 0.69 10.92 -20.01
C LYS A 151 -0.73 11.46 -20.21
N ARG A 152 -1.76 10.60 -20.22
CA ARG A 152 -3.16 10.98 -20.44
C ARG A 152 -3.92 11.21 -19.12
N ASN A 153 -3.75 10.33 -18.15
CA ASN A 153 -4.39 10.38 -16.83
C ASN A 153 -3.46 9.76 -15.78
N LYS A 154 -2.83 10.63 -14.98
CA LYS A 154 -1.87 10.22 -13.94
C LYS A 154 -2.53 9.39 -12.84
N THR A 155 -3.74 9.75 -12.43
CA THR A 155 -4.47 9.06 -11.34
C THR A 155 -4.77 7.62 -11.72
N VAL A 156 -5.31 7.40 -12.92
CA VAL A 156 -5.61 6.04 -13.41
C VAL A 156 -4.34 5.20 -13.52
N ALA A 157 -3.25 5.78 -14.06
CA ALA A 157 -1.98 5.07 -14.15
C ALA A 157 -1.45 4.68 -12.76
N TRP A 158 -1.54 5.57 -11.77
CA TRP A 158 -1.15 5.27 -10.39
C TRP A 158 -1.96 4.13 -9.80
N VAL A 159 -3.29 4.21 -9.87
CA VAL A 159 -4.18 3.16 -9.35
C VAL A 159 -3.90 1.82 -10.01
N MET A 160 -3.80 1.80 -11.34
CA MET A 160 -3.55 0.58 -12.10
C MET A 160 -2.18 -0.03 -11.78
N THR A 161 -1.13 0.78 -11.73
CA THR A 161 0.24 0.29 -11.45
C THR A 161 0.34 -0.25 -10.03
N THR A 162 -0.22 0.47 -9.05
CA THR A 162 -0.22 0.03 -7.65
C THR A 162 -1.03 -1.26 -7.48
N ALA A 163 -2.23 -1.34 -8.07
CA ALA A 163 -3.03 -2.57 -8.04
C ALA A 163 -2.28 -3.76 -8.66
N SER A 164 -1.60 -3.54 -9.80
CA SER A 164 -0.78 -4.55 -10.46
C SER A 164 0.37 -5.01 -9.56
N ASN A 165 1.05 -4.09 -8.88
CA ASN A 165 2.15 -4.40 -7.97
C ASN A 165 1.69 -5.20 -6.75
N VAL A 166 0.54 -4.87 -6.16
CA VAL A 166 -0.04 -5.65 -5.06
C VAL A 166 -0.35 -7.08 -5.52
N LEU A 167 -0.99 -7.22 -6.68
CA LEU A 167 -1.34 -8.53 -7.22
C LEU A 167 -0.10 -9.38 -7.53
N LEU A 168 0.91 -8.81 -8.19
CA LEU A 168 2.16 -9.51 -8.48
C LEU A 168 2.90 -9.91 -7.20
N SER A 169 2.92 -9.02 -6.20
CA SER A 169 3.53 -9.32 -4.89
C SER A 169 2.84 -10.50 -4.21
N TYR A 170 1.51 -10.58 -4.27
CA TYR A 170 0.75 -11.70 -3.74
C TYR A 170 1.10 -13.02 -4.45
N VAL A 171 1.18 -13.01 -5.79
CA VAL A 171 1.55 -14.21 -6.57
C VAL A 171 2.96 -14.69 -6.21
N VAL A 172 3.93 -13.78 -6.15
CA VAL A 172 5.31 -14.08 -5.75
C VAL A 172 5.35 -14.67 -4.34
N ALA A 173 4.68 -14.05 -3.37
CA ALA A 173 4.62 -14.52 -2.00
C ALA A 173 3.99 -15.91 -1.90
N ASN A 174 2.91 -16.16 -2.64
CA ASN A 174 2.27 -17.47 -2.68
C ASN A 174 3.20 -18.55 -3.28
N ASN A 175 3.90 -18.25 -4.37
CA ASN A 175 4.88 -19.18 -4.97
C ASN A 175 6.00 -19.51 -3.99
N VAL A 176 6.55 -18.50 -3.30
CA VAL A 176 7.60 -18.70 -2.28
C VAL A 176 7.09 -19.56 -1.14
N ARG A 177 5.86 -19.33 -0.66
CA ARG A 177 5.23 -20.16 0.39
C ARG A 177 5.09 -21.62 -0.04
N LEU A 178 4.67 -21.87 -1.28
CA LEU A 178 4.57 -23.23 -1.82
C LEU A 178 5.93 -23.92 -1.92
N ILE A 179 6.96 -23.20 -2.37
CA ILE A 179 8.35 -23.72 -2.44
C ILE A 179 8.85 -24.09 -1.04
N GLN A 180 8.65 -23.23 -0.05
CA GLN A 180 9.07 -23.51 1.32
C GLN A 180 8.34 -24.75 1.89
N GLY A 181 7.03 -24.86 1.64
CA GLY A 181 6.25 -26.03 2.03
C GLY A 181 6.69 -27.32 1.34
N ALA A 182 7.15 -27.25 0.09
CA ALA A 182 7.69 -28.40 -0.63
C ALA A 182 9.11 -28.78 -0.19
N ARG A 183 9.94 -27.81 0.20
CA ARG A 183 11.30 -28.04 0.72
C ARG A 183 11.32 -28.65 2.13
N ALA A 184 10.28 -28.40 2.92
CA ALA A 184 10.17 -28.93 4.28
C ALA A 184 9.64 -30.38 4.36
N ARG A 185 9.29 -30.98 3.21
CA ARG A 185 8.87 -32.38 3.08
C ARG A 185 10.03 -33.23 2.58
#